data_AF-A0A954Q710-F1
#
_entry.id   AF-A0A954Q710-F1
#
_cell.length_a   1.000
_cell.length_b   1.000
_cell.length_c   1.000
_cell.angle_alpha   90.00
_cell.angle_beta   90.00
_cell.angle_gamma   90.00
#
_symmetry.space_group_name_H-M   'P 1'
#
loop_
_entity.id
_entity.type
_entity.pdbx_description
1 polymer ?
#
loop_
_entity_poly.entity_id
_entity_poly.type
_entity_poly.pdbx_seq_one_letter_code
_entity_poly.pdbx_strand_id
1 'polypeptide(L)'
;MSAFASSIGIVAYLALFASVGLIFLFVNLLVGRFLRPHDPHAEKLEIYECGEPTIGSSFVQFDLRFYVVALLFIIFDVEVAFFFPWATVFGKSTHMMDKDFPVAVATADGVELSDSARLLYQEMGVRNPVVPDSIPTSLQPTLGEPAGNLTLTEVESVTREGARQLAFVTIVDIVVFFAILLVGFAYVWKRGDLDWVRAVSQERAQQRRGPPVDALEDEPALSA
;
A
#
# COMPACT_ATOMS: atom_id res chain seq x y z
N MET A 1 -29.20 -0.12 12.00
CA MET A 1 -27.76 -0.33 11.71
C MET A 1 -27.40 -0.33 10.22
N SER A 2 -28.34 -0.14 9.27
CA SER A 2 -28.06 -0.18 7.82
C SER A 2 -27.51 1.11 7.21
N ALA A 3 -27.69 2.27 7.85
CA ALA A 3 -27.22 3.55 7.31
C ALA A 3 -25.70 3.59 7.09
N PHE A 4 -24.92 2.91 7.93
CA PHE A 4 -23.46 2.83 7.86
C PHE A 4 -22.92 2.03 6.66
N ALA A 5 -23.74 1.16 6.05
CA ALA A 5 -23.30 0.28 4.96
C ALA A 5 -23.52 0.89 3.56
N SER A 6 -24.27 1.99 3.47
CA SER A 6 -24.52 2.65 2.18
C SER A 6 -23.41 3.65 1.83
N SER A 7 -23.03 3.73 0.56
CA SER A 7 -22.05 4.73 0.09
C SER A 7 -22.48 6.16 0.46
N ILE A 8 -23.78 6.43 0.45
CA ILE A 8 -24.38 7.69 0.93
C ILE A 8 -24.12 7.92 2.42
N GLY A 9 -24.24 6.89 3.25
CA GLY A 9 -23.91 6.98 4.67
C GLY A 9 -22.44 7.33 4.90
N ILE A 10 -21.53 6.67 4.20
CA ILE A 10 -20.09 6.96 4.28
C ILE A 10 -19.81 8.42 3.92
N VAL A 11 -20.34 8.90 2.80
CA VAL A 11 -20.18 10.30 2.36
C VAL A 11 -20.77 11.27 3.40
N ALA A 12 -21.95 10.97 3.94
CA ALA A 12 -22.57 11.81 4.97
C ALA A 12 -21.71 11.91 6.24
N TYR A 13 -21.09 10.81 6.68
CA TYR A 13 -20.18 10.83 7.84
C TYR A 13 -18.90 11.61 7.56
N LEU A 14 -18.29 11.42 6.39
CA LEU A 14 -17.10 12.18 6.00
C LEU A 14 -17.40 13.68 5.92
N ALA A 15 -18.53 14.05 5.32
CA ALA A 15 -18.98 15.43 5.22
C ALA A 15 -19.26 16.02 6.61
N LEU A 16 -19.92 15.28 7.50
CA LEU A 16 -20.17 15.71 8.88
C LEU A 16 -18.86 15.90 9.64
N PHE A 17 -17.94 14.93 9.59
CA PHE A 17 -16.65 15.01 10.25
C PHE A 17 -15.83 16.21 9.76
N ALA A 18 -15.71 16.38 8.44
CA ALA A 18 -15.02 17.51 7.84
C ALA A 18 -15.68 18.84 8.24
N SER A 19 -17.01 18.91 8.22
CA SER A 19 -17.75 20.12 8.60
C SER A 19 -17.55 20.48 10.06
N VAL A 20 -17.62 19.51 10.98
CA VAL A 20 -17.39 19.73 12.41
C VAL A 20 -15.96 20.18 12.65
N GLY A 21 -14.96 19.52 12.04
CA GLY A 21 -13.56 19.93 12.14
C GLY A 21 -13.31 21.33 11.61
N LEU A 22 -13.95 21.68 10.49
CA LEU A 22 -13.83 22.99 9.86
C LEU A 22 -14.53 24.07 10.69
N ILE A 23 -15.75 23.83 11.18
CA ILE A 23 -16.46 24.73 12.11
C ILE A 23 -15.63 24.94 13.37
N PHE A 24 -15.08 23.87 13.95
CA PHE A 24 -14.24 23.98 15.14
C PHE A 24 -13.00 24.84 14.87
N LEU A 25 -12.30 24.62 13.76
CA LEU A 25 -11.16 25.44 13.33
C LEU A 25 -11.56 26.91 13.16
N PHE A 26 -12.63 27.19 12.40
CA PHE A 26 -13.05 28.56 12.12
C PHE A 26 -13.58 29.28 13.35
N VAL A 27 -14.35 28.62 14.23
CA VAL A 27 -14.84 29.21 15.48
C VAL A 27 -13.66 29.61 16.36
N ASN A 28 -12.67 28.73 16.55
CA ASN A 28 -11.49 29.06 17.36
C ASN A 28 -10.67 30.21 16.75
N LEU A 29 -10.50 30.23 15.42
CA LEU A 29 -9.83 31.35 14.75
C LEU A 29 -10.62 32.66 14.88
N LEU A 30 -11.96 32.62 14.77
CA LEU A 30 -12.83 33.80 14.88
C LEU A 30 -12.82 34.36 16.31
N VAL A 31 -12.93 33.46 17.29
CA VAL A 31 -12.83 33.77 18.73
C VAL A 31 -11.46 34.37 19.03
N GLY A 32 -10.38 33.74 18.55
CA GLY A 32 -9.01 34.25 18.68
C GLY A 32 -8.82 35.62 18.01
N ARG A 33 -9.41 35.83 16.84
CA ARG A 33 -9.37 37.12 16.12
C ARG A 33 -10.08 38.23 16.89
N PHE A 34 -11.14 37.92 17.63
CA PHE A 34 -11.90 38.90 18.41
C PHE A 34 -11.25 39.19 19.78
N LEU A 35 -10.70 38.17 20.43
CA LEU A 35 -10.04 38.30 21.75
C LEU A 35 -8.61 38.85 21.67
N ARG A 36 -7.89 38.64 20.56
CA ARG A 36 -6.47 39.02 20.42
C ARG A 36 -6.30 40.55 20.29
N PRO A 37 -5.48 41.19 21.13
CA PRO A 37 -5.08 42.58 20.94
C PRO A 37 -4.37 42.77 19.60
N HIS A 38 -4.82 43.74 18.82
CA HIS A 38 -4.26 44.05 17.51
C HIS A 38 -3.11 45.06 17.62
N ASP A 39 -1.90 44.53 17.83
CA ASP A 39 -0.66 45.30 17.88
C ASP A 39 0.35 44.72 16.86
N PRO A 40 0.31 45.21 15.60
CA PRO A 40 1.27 44.87 14.56
C PRO A 40 2.51 45.80 14.62
N HIS A 41 3.69 45.21 14.78
CA HIS A 41 4.98 45.90 14.78
C HIS A 41 5.98 45.13 13.89
N ALA A 42 6.98 45.83 13.34
CA ALA A 42 7.85 45.33 12.28
C ALA A 42 8.54 44.00 12.64
N GLU A 43 9.10 43.90 13.84
CA GLU A 43 9.83 42.73 14.36
C GLU A 43 8.92 41.47 14.43
N LYS A 44 7.65 41.63 14.81
CA LYS A 44 6.66 40.53 14.90
C LYS A 44 6.10 40.10 13.54
N LEU A 45 6.36 40.90 12.50
CA LEU A 45 6.01 40.57 11.12
C LEU A 45 7.20 39.94 10.38
N GLU A 46 8.37 39.81 11.03
CA GLU A 46 9.49 39.07 10.47
C GLU A 46 9.20 37.56 10.46
N ILE A 47 9.88 36.85 9.55
CA ILE A 47 9.71 35.40 9.36
C ILE A 47 10.19 34.61 10.59
N TYR A 48 11.12 35.18 11.37
CA TYR A 48 11.76 34.55 12.52
C TYR A 48 12.01 35.56 13.65
N GLU A 49 11.46 35.31 14.84
CA GLU A 49 11.44 36.28 15.96
C GLU A 49 12.69 36.25 16.88
N CYS A 50 13.73 35.46 16.55
CA CYS A 50 14.91 35.36 17.42
C CYS A 50 15.92 36.51 17.26
N GLY A 51 15.59 37.54 16.48
CA GLY A 51 16.44 38.73 16.26
C GLY A 51 17.66 38.49 15.36
N GLU A 52 17.77 37.30 14.76
CA GLU A 52 18.77 36.99 13.74
C GLU A 52 18.15 37.22 12.36
N PRO A 53 18.76 38.07 11.50
CA PRO A 53 18.21 38.32 10.18
C PRO A 53 18.19 37.02 9.37
N THR A 54 17.04 36.69 8.79
CA THR A 54 16.93 35.51 7.92
C THR A 54 17.83 35.70 6.69
N ILE A 55 18.81 34.82 6.52
CA ILE A 55 19.72 34.85 5.37
C ILE A 55 19.21 33.90 4.29
N GLY A 56 19.10 34.42 3.07
CA GLY A 56 18.79 33.61 1.87
C GLY A 56 17.31 33.46 1.56
N SER A 57 17.02 32.92 0.38
CA SER A 57 15.66 32.65 -0.06
C SER A 57 15.14 31.33 0.52
N SER A 58 13.82 31.26 0.79
CA SER A 58 13.16 30.01 1.17
C SER A 58 13.04 29.01 0.02
N PHE A 59 13.30 29.45 -1.22
CA PHE A 59 13.27 28.62 -2.43
C PHE A 59 14.67 28.05 -2.73
N VAL A 60 15.13 27.15 -1.86
CA VAL A 60 16.38 26.40 -2.05
C VAL A 60 16.05 24.98 -2.53
N GLN A 61 16.94 24.39 -3.34
CA GLN A 61 16.82 22.99 -3.72
C GLN A 61 17.16 22.12 -2.51
N PHE A 62 16.16 21.38 -2.02
CA PHE A 62 16.36 20.37 -0.99
C PHE A 62 17.07 19.14 -1.57
N ASP A 63 17.64 18.31 -0.69
CA ASP A 63 18.36 17.09 -1.10
C ASP A 63 17.44 16.17 -1.94
N LEU A 64 17.96 15.68 -3.08
CA LEU A 64 17.25 14.80 -4.01
C LEU A 64 16.76 13.50 -3.34
N ARG A 65 17.31 13.12 -2.19
CA ARG A 65 16.90 11.93 -1.44
C ARG A 65 15.41 11.89 -1.08
N PHE A 66 14.77 13.04 -0.82
CA PHE A 66 13.33 13.09 -0.60
C PHE A 66 12.54 12.60 -1.82
N TYR A 67 13.03 12.92 -3.03
CA TYR A 67 12.45 12.45 -4.28
C TYR A 67 12.63 10.94 -4.46
N VAL A 68 13.79 10.38 -4.12
CA VAL A 68 14.03 8.92 -4.21
C VAL A 68 13.09 8.16 -3.28
N VAL A 69 12.92 8.61 -2.05
CA VAL A 69 11.98 7.99 -1.09
C VAL A 69 10.55 8.08 -1.60
N ALA A 70 10.13 9.22 -2.14
CA ALA A 70 8.80 9.39 -2.71
C ALA A 70 8.56 8.47 -3.93
N LEU A 71 9.57 8.34 -4.80
CA LEU A 71 9.49 7.44 -5.96
C LEU A 71 9.39 5.97 -5.53
N LEU A 72 10.19 5.55 -4.54
CA LEU A 72 10.09 4.19 -3.97
C LEU A 72 8.72 3.95 -3.33
N PHE A 73 8.17 4.94 -2.62
CA PHE A 73 6.83 4.85 -2.05
C PHE A 73 5.77 4.64 -3.14
N ILE A 74 5.80 5.41 -4.23
CA ILE A 74 4.85 5.27 -5.34
C ILE A 74 4.95 3.87 -5.98
N ILE A 75 6.17 3.37 -6.21
CA ILE A 75 6.38 2.04 -6.78
C ILE A 75 5.79 0.96 -5.85
N PHE A 76 6.07 1.04 -4.55
CA PHE A 76 5.54 0.08 -3.58
C PHE A 76 4.01 0.19 -3.40
N ASP A 77 3.45 1.40 -3.47
CA ASP A 77 2.00 1.62 -3.37
C ASP A 77 1.24 1.00 -4.56
N VAL A 78 1.74 1.22 -5.78
CA VAL A 78 1.19 0.61 -7.00
C VAL A 78 1.27 -0.92 -6.93
N GLU A 79 2.35 -1.47 -6.38
CA GLU A 79 2.47 -2.92 -6.17
C GLU A 79 1.39 -3.47 -5.24
N VAL A 80 1.19 -2.83 -4.09
CA VAL A 80 0.16 -3.26 -3.14
C VAL A 80 -1.22 -3.16 -3.78
N ALA A 81 -1.46 -2.17 -4.64
CA ALA A 81 -2.68 -2.10 -5.43
C ALA A 81 -2.83 -3.32 -6.37
N PHE A 82 -1.74 -3.81 -6.95
CA PHE A 82 -1.75 -5.06 -7.71
C PHE A 82 -2.00 -6.29 -6.85
N PHE A 83 -1.74 -6.31 -5.55
CA PHE A 83 -2.07 -7.50 -4.73
C PHE A 83 -3.58 -7.74 -4.61
N PHE A 84 -4.44 -6.73 -4.80
CA PHE A 84 -5.89 -6.88 -4.62
C PHE A 84 -6.52 -7.95 -5.51
N PRO A 85 -6.37 -7.93 -6.85
CA PRO A 85 -6.88 -9.00 -7.71
C PRO A 85 -6.50 -10.41 -7.25
N TRP A 86 -5.22 -10.67 -6.99
CA TRP A 86 -4.75 -11.98 -6.53
C TRP A 86 -5.32 -12.34 -5.15
N ALA A 87 -5.41 -11.38 -4.22
CA ALA A 87 -6.02 -11.60 -2.91
C ALA A 87 -7.50 -12.01 -3.04
N THR A 88 -8.25 -11.43 -3.98
CA THR A 88 -9.65 -11.83 -4.20
C THR A 88 -9.76 -13.25 -4.76
N VAL A 89 -8.89 -13.64 -5.68
CA VAL A 89 -8.87 -15.01 -6.25
C VAL A 89 -8.45 -16.01 -5.18
N PHE A 90 -7.41 -15.72 -4.42
CA PHE A 90 -6.94 -16.56 -3.31
C PHE A 90 -8.01 -16.75 -2.23
N GLY A 91 -8.68 -15.67 -1.81
CA GLY A 91 -9.75 -15.73 -0.82
C GLY A 91 -10.94 -16.58 -1.27
N LYS A 92 -11.38 -16.44 -2.52
CA LYS A 92 -12.47 -17.27 -3.09
C LYS A 92 -12.06 -18.72 -3.25
N SER A 93 -10.82 -18.97 -3.69
CA SER A 93 -10.27 -20.32 -3.84
C SER A 93 -10.19 -21.06 -2.50
N THR A 94 -9.71 -20.39 -1.46
CA THR A 94 -9.65 -20.96 -0.10
C THR A 94 -11.03 -21.23 0.48
N HIS A 95 -12.03 -20.39 0.21
CA HIS A 95 -13.42 -20.65 0.60
C HIS A 95 -14.01 -21.88 -0.10
N MET A 96 -13.69 -22.12 -1.38
CA MET A 96 -14.11 -23.33 -2.10
C MET A 96 -13.45 -24.61 -1.58
N MET A 97 -12.27 -24.50 -0.97
CA MET A 97 -11.57 -25.62 -0.35
C MET A 97 -12.16 -26.03 1.00
N ASP A 98 -12.99 -25.18 1.61
CA ASP A 98 -13.61 -25.47 2.88
C ASP A 98 -14.55 -26.69 2.76
N LYS A 99 -14.48 -27.58 3.75
CA LYS A 99 -15.28 -28.81 3.76
C LYS A 99 -16.76 -28.54 3.97
N ASP A 100 -17.05 -27.49 4.74
CA ASP A 100 -18.41 -27.10 5.11
C ASP A 100 -19.09 -26.27 4.00
N PHE A 101 -18.32 -25.81 3.01
CA PHE A 101 -18.86 -25.10 1.86
C PHE A 101 -19.44 -26.10 0.82
N PRO A 102 -20.75 -26.04 0.52
CA PRO A 102 -21.37 -26.92 -0.46
C PRO A 102 -20.98 -26.44 -1.86
N VAL A 103 -20.11 -27.18 -2.53
CA VAL A 103 -19.61 -26.82 -3.87
C VAL A 103 -20.56 -27.30 -4.97
N ALA A 104 -21.13 -28.49 -4.78
CA ALA A 104 -22.04 -29.13 -5.72
C ALA A 104 -23.26 -29.68 -4.97
N VAL A 105 -24.35 -29.90 -5.70
CA VAL A 105 -25.62 -30.43 -5.20
C VAL A 105 -26.12 -31.49 -6.15
N ALA A 106 -26.69 -32.58 -5.61
CA ALA A 106 -27.38 -33.59 -6.40
C ALA A 106 -28.78 -33.09 -6.80
N THR A 107 -29.03 -33.04 -8.10
CA THR A 107 -30.29 -32.65 -8.75
C THR A 107 -30.91 -33.87 -9.46
N ALA A 108 -32.19 -33.80 -9.83
CA ALA A 108 -32.89 -34.87 -10.56
C ALA A 108 -32.20 -35.26 -11.89
N ASP A 109 -31.57 -34.30 -12.56
CA ASP A 109 -30.89 -34.47 -13.85
C ASP A 109 -29.38 -34.78 -13.72
N GLY A 110 -28.83 -34.86 -12.50
CA GLY A 110 -27.41 -35.15 -12.26
C GLY A 110 -26.80 -34.31 -11.14
N VAL A 111 -25.52 -33.96 -11.27
CA VAL A 111 -24.82 -33.10 -10.30
C VAL A 111 -24.67 -31.71 -10.88
N GLU A 112 -25.04 -30.69 -10.11
CA GLU A 112 -24.92 -29.29 -10.49
C GLU A 112 -24.08 -28.51 -9.47
N LEU A 113 -23.53 -27.37 -9.88
CA LEU A 113 -22.89 -26.44 -8.94
C LEU A 113 -23.94 -25.84 -7.99
N SER A 114 -23.56 -25.66 -6.73
CA SER A 114 -24.38 -24.90 -5.79
C SER A 114 -24.50 -23.44 -6.22
N ASP A 115 -25.57 -22.75 -5.80
CA ASP A 115 -25.76 -21.33 -6.12
C ASP A 115 -24.62 -20.46 -5.59
N SER A 116 -24.13 -20.75 -4.38
CA SER A 116 -23.00 -20.05 -3.78
C SER A 116 -21.69 -20.30 -4.54
N ALA A 117 -21.43 -21.54 -4.98
CA ALA A 117 -20.25 -21.84 -5.77
C ALA A 117 -20.31 -21.15 -7.15
N ARG A 118 -21.49 -21.17 -7.78
CA ARG A 118 -21.76 -20.47 -9.05
C ARG A 118 -21.47 -18.97 -8.94
N LEU A 119 -21.92 -18.34 -7.86
CA LEU A 119 -21.63 -16.92 -7.60
C LEU A 119 -20.14 -16.66 -7.43
N LEU A 120 -19.42 -17.45 -6.62
CA LEU A 120 -17.98 -17.28 -6.45
C LEU A 120 -17.22 -17.43 -7.78
N TYR A 121 -17.61 -18.38 -8.62
CA TYR A 121 -17.04 -18.52 -9.97
C TYR A 121 -17.31 -17.32 -10.85
N GLN A 122 -18.54 -16.80 -10.85
CA GLN A 122 -18.90 -15.58 -11.58
C GLN A 122 -18.12 -14.36 -11.09
N GLU A 123 -17.94 -14.23 -9.78
CA GLU A 123 -17.12 -13.19 -9.17
C GLU A 123 -15.62 -13.35 -9.47
N MET A 124 -15.14 -14.54 -9.81
CA MET A 124 -13.79 -14.76 -10.36
C MET A 124 -13.71 -14.49 -11.86
N GLY A 125 -14.82 -14.13 -12.51
CA GLY A 125 -14.90 -13.80 -13.93
C GLY A 125 -15.40 -14.94 -14.83
N VAL A 126 -15.76 -16.09 -14.27
CA VAL A 126 -16.29 -17.24 -15.03
C VAL A 126 -17.78 -17.03 -15.32
N ARG A 127 -18.11 -16.63 -16.56
CA ARG A 127 -19.48 -16.22 -16.92
C ARG A 127 -20.52 -17.35 -16.87
N ASN A 128 -20.12 -18.57 -17.24
CA ASN A 128 -21.01 -19.72 -17.25
C ASN A 128 -20.29 -20.93 -16.63
N PRO A 129 -20.22 -21.02 -15.29
CA PRO A 129 -19.54 -22.11 -14.63
C PRO A 129 -20.40 -23.38 -14.75
N VAL A 130 -19.76 -24.45 -15.21
CA VAL A 130 -20.34 -25.78 -15.37
C VAL A 130 -19.60 -26.75 -14.46
N VAL A 131 -20.25 -27.88 -14.13
CA VAL A 131 -19.57 -28.96 -13.43
C VAL A 131 -18.44 -29.54 -14.30
N PRO A 132 -17.34 -30.01 -13.72
CA PRO A 132 -16.30 -30.70 -14.47
C PRO A 132 -16.85 -31.94 -15.17
N ASP A 133 -16.34 -32.26 -16.36
CA ASP A 133 -16.76 -33.43 -17.14
C ASP A 133 -15.82 -34.64 -16.96
N SER A 134 -14.65 -34.44 -16.35
CA SER A 134 -13.63 -35.50 -16.19
C SER A 134 -12.80 -35.33 -14.93
N ILE A 135 -12.21 -36.44 -14.45
CA ILE A 135 -11.29 -36.45 -13.31
C ILE A 135 -9.88 -36.08 -13.79
N PRO A 136 -9.24 -35.05 -13.22
CA PRO A 136 -7.89 -34.65 -13.58
C PRO A 136 -6.88 -35.75 -13.23
N THR A 137 -5.78 -35.82 -13.97
CA THR A 137 -4.73 -36.83 -13.77
C THR A 137 -4.16 -36.85 -12.35
N SER A 138 -4.19 -35.72 -11.64
CA SER A 138 -3.77 -35.62 -10.24
C SER A 138 -4.64 -36.44 -9.28
N LEU A 139 -5.91 -36.69 -9.60
CA LEU A 139 -6.87 -37.41 -8.76
C LEU A 139 -7.22 -38.81 -9.27
N GLN A 140 -6.84 -39.15 -10.51
CA GLN A 140 -7.05 -40.49 -11.08
C GLN A 140 -6.46 -41.63 -10.22
N PRO A 141 -5.27 -41.50 -9.57
CA PRO A 141 -4.76 -42.55 -8.69
C PRO A 141 -5.64 -42.83 -7.45
N THR A 142 -6.40 -41.84 -7.00
CA THR A 142 -7.27 -41.95 -5.81
C THR A 142 -8.72 -42.27 -6.15
N LEU A 143 -9.24 -41.77 -7.27
CA LEU A 143 -10.66 -41.90 -7.65
C LEU A 143 -10.89 -42.92 -8.78
N GLY A 144 -9.85 -43.31 -9.52
CA GLY A 144 -9.97 -44.13 -10.72
C GLY A 144 -10.45 -43.35 -11.94
N GLU A 145 -10.73 -44.06 -13.03
CA GLU A 145 -11.41 -43.47 -14.19
C GLU A 145 -12.94 -43.47 -13.98
N PRO A 146 -13.64 -42.38 -14.33
CA PRO A 146 -15.08 -42.30 -14.17
C PRO A 146 -15.78 -43.28 -15.12
N ALA A 147 -16.69 -44.10 -14.58
CA ALA A 147 -17.46 -45.08 -15.34
C ALA A 147 -18.72 -44.49 -16.04
N GLY A 148 -18.87 -43.16 -16.04
CA GLY A 148 -20.03 -42.43 -16.54
C GLY A 148 -20.02 -40.97 -16.07
N ASN A 149 -21.20 -40.39 -15.87
CA ASN A 149 -21.33 -39.05 -15.29
C ASN A 149 -20.74 -39.03 -13.87
N LEU A 150 -20.03 -37.95 -13.54
CA LEU A 150 -19.39 -37.78 -12.24
C LEU A 150 -20.43 -37.78 -11.10
N THR A 151 -20.11 -38.53 -10.05
CA THR A 151 -20.86 -38.53 -8.81
C THR A 151 -20.60 -37.25 -8.01
N LEU A 152 -21.49 -36.94 -7.05
CA LEU A 152 -21.36 -35.74 -6.22
C LEU A 152 -19.99 -35.64 -5.53
N THR A 153 -19.53 -36.74 -4.94
CA THR A 153 -18.24 -36.80 -4.23
C THR A 153 -17.05 -36.58 -5.18
N GLU A 154 -17.13 -37.10 -6.40
CA GLU A 154 -16.08 -36.88 -7.40
C GLU A 154 -16.05 -35.40 -7.82
N VAL A 155 -17.21 -34.79 -8.13
CA VAL A 155 -17.29 -33.36 -8.47
C VAL A 155 -16.72 -32.50 -7.34
N GLU A 156 -17.10 -32.75 -6.08
CA GLU A 156 -16.58 -32.00 -4.93
C GLU A 156 -15.06 -32.11 -4.82
N SER A 157 -14.50 -33.32 -4.99
CA SER A 157 -13.06 -33.55 -4.91
C SER A 157 -12.29 -32.89 -6.05
N VAL A 158 -12.82 -32.94 -7.28
CA VAL A 158 -12.22 -32.31 -8.46
C VAL A 158 -12.22 -30.79 -8.33
N THR A 159 -13.34 -30.22 -7.92
CA THR A 159 -13.44 -28.77 -7.73
C THR A 159 -12.54 -28.28 -6.60
N ARG A 160 -12.46 -29.00 -5.48
CA ARG A 160 -11.56 -28.62 -4.35
C ARG A 160 -10.10 -28.71 -4.74
N GLU A 161 -9.71 -29.70 -5.51
CA GLU A 161 -8.35 -29.80 -6.03
C GLU A 161 -8.03 -28.65 -6.99
N GLY A 162 -8.97 -28.31 -7.90
CA GLY A 162 -8.82 -27.15 -8.76
C GLY A 162 -8.67 -25.84 -7.97
N ALA A 163 -9.49 -25.64 -6.94
CA ALA A 163 -9.39 -24.49 -6.05
C ALA A 163 -8.06 -24.44 -5.29
N ARG A 164 -7.55 -25.60 -4.85
CA ARG A 164 -6.23 -25.72 -4.21
C ARG A 164 -5.10 -25.35 -5.15
N GLN A 165 -5.15 -25.82 -6.40
CA GLN A 165 -4.16 -25.47 -7.41
C GLN A 165 -4.18 -23.98 -7.71
N LEU A 166 -5.37 -23.39 -7.86
CA LEU A 166 -5.53 -21.95 -8.07
C LEU A 166 -4.97 -21.15 -6.89
N ALA A 167 -5.29 -21.54 -5.65
CA ALA A 167 -4.74 -20.91 -4.45
C ALA A 167 -3.20 -21.00 -4.41
N PHE A 168 -2.63 -22.16 -4.73
CA PHE A 168 -1.18 -22.32 -4.78
C PHE A 168 -0.53 -21.44 -5.86
N VAL A 169 -1.09 -21.41 -7.07
CA VAL A 169 -0.62 -20.54 -8.16
C VAL A 169 -0.64 -19.08 -7.74
N THR A 170 -1.72 -18.60 -7.10
CA THR A 170 -1.78 -17.21 -6.64
C THR A 170 -0.72 -16.87 -5.60
N ILE A 171 -0.40 -17.80 -4.68
CA ILE A 171 0.69 -17.60 -3.71
C ILE A 171 2.03 -17.50 -4.44
N VAL A 172 2.30 -18.42 -5.35
CA VAL A 172 3.56 -18.44 -6.12
C VAL A 172 3.73 -17.13 -6.90
N ASP A 173 2.69 -16.69 -7.59
CA ASP A 173 2.71 -15.42 -8.34
C ASP A 173 3.01 -14.22 -7.44
N ILE A 174 2.32 -14.10 -6.29
CA ILE A 174 2.56 -13.01 -5.33
C ILE A 174 4.00 -13.05 -4.83
N VAL A 175 4.53 -14.24 -4.51
CA VAL A 175 5.91 -14.40 -4.03
C VAL A 175 6.92 -13.99 -5.09
N VAL A 176 6.73 -14.42 -6.35
CA VAL A 176 7.60 -14.05 -7.46
C VAL A 176 7.56 -12.55 -7.70
N PHE A 177 6.37 -11.97 -7.73
CA PHE A 177 6.16 -10.54 -7.95
C PHE A 177 6.83 -9.71 -6.84
N PHE A 178 6.58 -10.06 -5.56
CA PHE A 178 7.22 -9.42 -4.41
C PHE A 178 8.75 -9.59 -4.39
N ALA A 179 9.27 -10.75 -4.81
CA ALA A 179 10.71 -10.99 -4.87
C ALA A 179 11.41 -10.06 -5.87
N ILE A 180 10.78 -9.77 -7.01
CA ILE A 180 11.31 -8.82 -8.00
C ILE A 180 11.44 -7.42 -7.39
N LEU A 181 10.43 -6.96 -6.64
CA LEU A 181 10.52 -5.70 -5.93
C LEU A 181 11.59 -5.69 -4.86
N LEU A 182 11.69 -6.76 -4.08
CA LEU A 182 12.69 -6.84 -3.01
C LEU A 182 14.12 -6.76 -3.58
N VAL A 183 14.35 -7.31 -4.76
CA VAL A 183 15.61 -7.14 -5.50
C VAL A 183 15.84 -5.68 -5.90
N GLY A 184 14.82 -5.00 -6.45
CA GLY A 184 14.90 -3.59 -6.81
C GLY A 184 15.17 -2.69 -5.59
N PHE A 185 14.47 -2.94 -4.49
CA PHE A 185 14.67 -2.25 -3.21
C PHE A 185 16.08 -2.49 -2.64
N ALA A 186 16.51 -3.76 -2.59
CA ALA A 186 17.85 -4.12 -2.14
C ALA A 186 18.94 -3.48 -2.99
N TYR A 187 18.70 -3.32 -4.29
CA TYR A 187 19.61 -2.63 -5.19
C TYR A 187 19.76 -1.13 -4.84
N VAL A 188 18.65 -0.43 -4.62
CA VAL A 188 18.67 1.00 -4.22
C VAL A 188 19.31 1.18 -2.85
N TRP A 189 19.01 0.27 -1.92
CA TRP A 189 19.65 0.24 -0.60
C TRP A 189 21.16 0.04 -0.71
N LYS A 190 21.61 -0.95 -1.50
CA LYS A 190 23.03 -1.22 -1.73
C LYS A 190 23.76 -0.03 -2.34
N ARG A 191 23.08 0.77 -3.18
CA ARG A 191 23.65 1.97 -3.81
C ARG A 191 23.86 3.12 -2.81
N GLY A 192 23.17 3.10 -1.66
CA GLY A 192 23.27 4.13 -0.64
C GLY A 192 22.43 5.37 -0.94
N ASP A 193 21.49 5.29 -1.89
CA ASP A 193 20.55 6.38 -2.20
C ASP A 193 19.61 6.71 -1.01
N LEU A 194 19.58 5.84 0.01
CA LEU A 194 18.81 5.98 1.24
C LEU A 194 19.61 6.49 2.45
N ASP A 195 20.94 6.63 2.35
CA ASP A 195 21.77 7.00 3.50
C ASP A 195 21.61 8.49 3.86
N TRP A 196 21.18 8.82 5.08
CA TRP A 196 21.06 10.21 5.56
C TRP A 196 22.38 10.79 6.12
N VAL A 197 23.29 9.92 6.59
CA VAL A 197 24.44 10.30 7.41
C VAL A 197 25.55 11.03 6.61
N ARG A 198 25.61 10.86 5.28
CA ARG A 198 26.65 11.48 4.44
C ARG A 198 26.45 12.98 4.23
N ALA A 199 25.22 13.48 4.30
CA ALA A 199 24.95 14.92 4.15
C ALA A 199 25.56 15.75 5.29
N VAL A 200 25.42 15.30 6.55
CA VAL A 200 25.91 16.06 7.73
C VAL A 200 27.39 15.82 8.03
N SER A 201 27.92 14.64 7.68
CA SER A 201 29.30 14.25 8.01
C SER A 201 30.37 14.86 7.10
N GLN A 202 30.08 15.05 5.80
CA GLN A 202 31.00 15.72 4.88
C GLN A 202 31.12 17.22 5.18
N GLU A 203 30.00 17.90 5.50
CA GLU A 203 30.03 19.30 5.94
C GLU A 203 30.84 19.49 7.22
N ARG A 204 30.66 18.63 8.25
CA ARG A 204 31.48 18.69 9.48
C ARG A 204 32.95 18.38 9.25
N ALA A 205 33.27 17.46 8.34
CA ALA A 205 34.66 17.14 7.99
C ALA A 205 35.35 18.30 7.26
N GLN A 206 34.60 19.06 6.46
CA GLN A 206 35.10 20.21 5.72
C GLN A 206 35.22 21.46 6.60
N GLN A 207 34.28 21.71 7.51
CA GLN A 207 34.38 22.77 8.54
C GLN A 207 35.54 22.56 9.52
N ARG A 208 35.91 21.32 9.83
CA ARG A 208 37.06 21.01 10.69
C ARG A 208 38.41 21.28 10.02
N ARG A 209 38.46 21.35 8.68
CA ARG A 209 39.61 21.86 7.94
C ARG A 209 39.44 23.36 7.79
N GLY A 210 39.65 24.10 8.88
CA GLY A 210 39.92 25.54 8.78
C GLY A 210 41.13 25.81 7.88
N PRO A 211 41.35 27.06 7.44
CA PRO A 211 42.54 27.41 6.67
C PRO A 211 43.82 26.94 7.40
N PRO A 212 44.89 26.58 6.68
CA PRO A 212 46.17 26.26 7.30
C PRO A 212 46.54 27.37 8.30
N VAL A 213 47.02 27.01 9.48
CA VAL A 213 47.42 27.98 10.53
C VAL A 213 48.42 28.99 9.98
N ASP A 214 49.25 28.56 9.04
CA ASP A 214 50.24 29.35 8.31
C ASP A 214 49.63 30.50 7.48
N ALA A 215 48.33 30.44 7.13
CA ALA A 215 47.64 31.51 6.41
C ALA A 215 47.15 32.65 7.33
N LEU A 216 47.27 32.50 8.65
CA LEU A 216 46.92 33.51 9.65
C LEU A 216 48.14 34.28 10.16
N GLU A 217 49.35 33.90 9.74
CA GLU A 217 50.61 34.54 10.17
C GLU A 217 51.03 35.73 9.29
N ASP A 218 50.39 35.90 8.12
CA ASP A 218 50.70 36.96 7.14
C ASP A 218 49.76 38.19 7.23
N GLU A 219 48.94 38.32 8.28
CA GLU A 219 48.27 39.59 8.57
C GLU A 219 49.31 40.59 9.10
N PRO A 220 49.61 41.69 8.37
CA PRO A 220 50.48 42.72 8.92
C PRO A 220 49.78 43.33 10.14
N ALA A 221 50.38 43.11 11.31
CA ALA A 221 49.97 43.74 12.55
C ALA A 221 49.74 45.23 12.30
N LEU A 222 48.46 45.66 12.36
CA LEU A 222 48.07 47.05 12.34
C LEU A 222 48.82 47.75 13.48
N SER A 223 49.86 48.49 13.09
CA SER A 223 50.61 49.37 13.96
C SER A 223 49.72 50.54 14.35
N ALA A 224 49.55 50.74 15.67
CA ALA A 224 49.23 51.96 16.41
C ALA A 224 48.16 52.92 15.85
#